data_AF-A0A6N6SRZ1-F1
#
_entry.id   AF-A0A6N6SRZ1-F1
#
_cell.length_a   1.000
_cell.length_b   1.000
_cell.length_c   1.000
_cell.angle_alpha   90.00
_cell.angle_beta   90.00
_cell.angle_gamma   90.00
#
_symmetry.space_group_name_H-M   'P 1'
#
loop_
_entity.id
_entity.type
_entity.pdbx_description
1 polymer ?
#
loop_
_entity_poly.entity_id
_entity_poly.type
_entity_poly.pdbx_seq_one_letter_code
_entity_poly.pdbx_strand_id
1 'polypeptide(L)'
;MPSMRACRPKRVRTPPEPQPLRPEAAPSRPFRSSEPLPIRLGASTNMNSNFYSGLWALAVPRRYSSNARPRTPALKDVRGVLPAHQRRSQAKQAAMISTGLQFLEKRGFDALSIAELTAANGFSVGSFYARFEDKDAFFRAIQTTALGHVLARAEELLAPERWKNASAEEVLTAFVGFFSGNVNRHRGFLRAVLQHESTQPGVWTPMRASGAAMATLLQTVLAPKLTGLPKDQREARIGFAVQVLYGTLINAVLHDPGPLALGDKALDRELVSMMSRYLGLKTKG
;
A
#
# COMPACT_ATOMS: atom_id res chain seq x y z
N MET A 1 36.38 -68.99 32.09
CA MET A 1 36.98 -69.66 30.90
C MET A 1 35.94 -70.64 30.39
N PRO A 2 35.53 -70.66 29.09
CA PRO A 2 36.38 -70.67 27.89
C PRO A 2 35.88 -69.78 26.71
N SER A 3 36.76 -69.34 25.81
CA SER A 3 36.94 -69.79 24.40
C SER A 3 36.56 -68.72 23.35
N MET A 4 37.59 -68.06 22.80
CA MET A 4 37.53 -67.28 21.55
C MET A 4 37.09 -68.17 20.37
N ARG A 5 36.25 -67.63 19.47
CA ARG A 5 36.18 -68.08 18.06
C ARG A 5 36.18 -66.86 17.13
N ALA A 6 36.98 -67.01 16.08
CA ALA A 6 37.45 -65.98 15.17
C ALA A 6 36.41 -65.51 14.14
N CYS A 7 36.59 -64.27 13.68
CA CYS A 7 35.88 -63.58 12.60
C CYS A 7 35.88 -64.35 11.27
N ARG A 8 34.72 -64.36 10.58
CA ARG A 8 34.61 -64.51 9.13
C ARG A 8 34.30 -63.15 8.48
N PRO A 9 34.93 -62.78 7.35
CA PRO A 9 34.62 -61.53 6.65
C PRO A 9 33.29 -61.63 5.89
N LYS A 10 32.47 -60.58 5.98
CA LYS A 10 31.23 -60.43 5.19
C LYS A 10 31.57 -60.03 3.75
N ARG A 11 30.99 -60.75 2.78
CA ARG A 11 31.07 -60.44 1.33
C ARG A 11 30.51 -59.04 1.04
N VAL A 12 31.29 -58.24 0.31
CA VAL A 12 30.86 -57.00 -0.35
C VAL A 12 30.01 -57.40 -1.57
N ARG A 13 28.78 -56.87 -1.70
CA ARG A 13 27.97 -56.99 -2.92
C ARG A 13 28.34 -55.82 -3.85
N THR A 14 28.79 -56.14 -5.05
CA THR A 14 28.92 -55.17 -6.16
C THR A 14 27.53 -54.80 -6.72
N PRO A 15 27.31 -53.53 -7.11
CA PRO A 15 26.05 -53.10 -7.72
C PRO A 15 25.95 -53.56 -9.20
N PRO A 16 24.72 -53.72 -9.74
CA PRO A 16 24.54 -54.14 -11.13
C PRO A 16 24.84 -53.02 -12.12
N GLU A 17 25.35 -53.40 -13.29
CA GLU A 17 25.73 -52.56 -14.42
C GLU A 17 24.49 -51.96 -15.14
N PRO A 18 24.52 -50.68 -15.57
CA PRO A 18 23.37 -50.04 -16.22
C PRO A 18 23.19 -50.52 -17.68
N GLN A 19 21.96 -50.89 -18.03
CA GLN A 19 21.59 -51.28 -19.40
C GLN A 19 21.49 -50.07 -20.34
N PRO A 20 21.88 -50.20 -21.63
CA PRO A 20 21.75 -49.12 -22.61
C PRO A 20 20.29 -48.90 -23.06
N LEU A 21 19.88 -47.64 -23.12
CA LEU A 21 18.57 -47.19 -23.59
C LEU A 21 18.39 -47.49 -25.09
N ARG A 22 17.28 -48.14 -25.47
CA ARG A 22 16.85 -48.28 -26.87
C ARG A 22 16.22 -46.98 -27.38
N PRO A 23 16.38 -46.61 -28.67
CA PRO A 23 15.74 -45.43 -29.23
C PRO A 23 14.24 -45.67 -29.44
N GLU A 24 13.42 -44.79 -28.88
CA GLU A 24 11.96 -44.80 -29.01
C GLU A 24 11.54 -44.21 -30.38
N ALA A 25 10.65 -44.91 -31.08
CA ALA A 25 10.18 -44.56 -32.41
C ALA A 25 9.25 -43.32 -32.39
N ALA A 26 9.41 -42.42 -33.36
CA ALA A 26 8.60 -41.21 -33.51
C ALA A 26 7.14 -41.53 -33.91
N PRO A 27 6.12 -40.95 -33.26
CA PRO A 27 4.74 -41.12 -33.69
C PRO A 27 4.39 -40.14 -34.82
N SER A 28 4.07 -40.71 -35.98
CA SER A 28 3.50 -40.04 -37.15
C SER A 28 1.96 -39.99 -37.04
N ARG A 29 1.39 -38.82 -36.73
CA ARG A 29 -0.02 -38.45 -37.05
C ARG A 29 -0.28 -36.96 -36.77
N PRO A 30 -1.05 -36.25 -37.63
CA PRO A 30 -1.32 -34.83 -37.50
C PRO A 30 -2.35 -34.52 -36.40
N PHE A 31 -2.11 -33.43 -35.67
CA PHE A 31 -2.91 -32.96 -34.53
C PHE A 31 -4.30 -32.48 -34.97
N ARG A 32 -5.36 -33.21 -34.60
CA ARG A 32 -6.76 -32.78 -34.71
C ARG A 32 -7.19 -32.10 -33.42
N SER A 33 -7.78 -30.91 -33.53
CA SER A 33 -8.38 -30.15 -32.42
C SER A 33 -9.42 -30.98 -31.68
N SER A 34 -9.16 -31.29 -30.40
CA SER A 34 -10.13 -31.86 -29.47
C SER A 34 -10.38 -30.87 -28.34
N GLU A 35 -11.65 -30.74 -27.96
CA GLU A 35 -12.21 -29.82 -26.96
C GLU A 35 -11.50 -29.89 -25.60
N PRO A 36 -11.46 -28.80 -24.83
CA PRO A 36 -10.77 -28.78 -23.54
C PRO A 36 -11.50 -29.64 -22.48
N LEU A 37 -10.77 -30.58 -21.89
CA LEU A 37 -11.17 -31.37 -20.73
C LEU A 37 -11.51 -30.47 -19.52
N PRO A 38 -12.57 -30.77 -18.74
CA PRO A 38 -12.92 -29.97 -17.58
C PRO A 38 -11.93 -30.26 -16.44
N ILE A 39 -11.16 -29.24 -16.05
CA ILE A 39 -10.33 -29.25 -14.84
C ILE A 39 -11.28 -29.22 -13.64
N ARG A 40 -11.43 -30.35 -12.93
CA ARG A 40 -12.04 -30.37 -11.59
C ARG A 40 -11.07 -29.72 -10.59
N LEU A 41 -11.29 -28.45 -10.27
CA LEU A 41 -10.74 -27.82 -9.07
C LEU A 41 -11.37 -28.48 -7.84
N GLY A 42 -10.59 -29.28 -7.12
CA GLY A 42 -10.93 -29.67 -5.76
C GLY A 42 -11.01 -28.42 -4.89
N ALA A 43 -12.19 -28.16 -4.32
CA ALA A 43 -12.42 -27.07 -3.39
C ALA A 43 -11.61 -27.31 -2.10
N SER A 44 -10.38 -26.80 -2.06
CA SER A 44 -9.70 -26.51 -0.80
C SER A 44 -10.19 -25.14 -0.33
N THR A 45 -11.24 -25.15 0.49
CA THR A 45 -11.74 -24.02 1.26
C THR A 45 -10.69 -23.54 2.26
N ASN A 46 -9.79 -22.65 1.81
CA ASN A 46 -9.20 -21.55 2.59
C ASN A 46 -8.16 -20.75 1.76
N MET A 47 -8.53 -20.37 0.54
CA MET A 47 -7.77 -19.37 -0.21
C MET A 47 -8.52 -18.03 -0.08
N ASN A 48 -7.90 -17.09 0.65
CA ASN A 48 -8.45 -15.81 1.07
C ASN A 48 -9.22 -15.08 -0.04
N SER A 49 -10.55 -15.04 0.09
CA SER A 49 -11.46 -14.10 -0.60
C SER A 49 -11.03 -12.63 -0.46
N ASN A 50 -10.20 -12.34 0.55
CA ASN A 50 -9.63 -11.04 0.86
C ASN A 50 -8.53 -10.55 -0.10
N PHE A 51 -8.03 -11.39 -1.01
CA PHE A 51 -7.00 -11.01 -2.00
C PHE A 51 -7.53 -10.04 -3.08
N TYR A 52 -8.82 -10.15 -3.44
CA TYR A 52 -9.39 -9.41 -4.56
C TYR A 52 -10.08 -8.10 -4.18
N SER A 53 -10.60 -7.95 -2.96
CA SER A 53 -11.41 -6.79 -2.58
C SER A 53 -10.62 -5.48 -2.51
N GLY A 54 -9.41 -5.48 -1.92
CA GLY A 54 -8.56 -4.28 -1.82
C GLY A 54 -7.90 -3.88 -3.15
N LEU A 55 -7.52 -4.85 -3.98
CA LEU A 55 -6.98 -4.61 -5.32
C LEU A 55 -8.07 -4.17 -6.32
N TRP A 56 -9.28 -4.75 -6.25
CA TRP A 56 -10.43 -4.25 -7.03
C TRP A 56 -10.83 -2.83 -6.62
N ALA A 57 -10.73 -2.49 -5.33
CA ALA A 57 -11.02 -1.14 -4.84
C ALA A 57 -10.11 -0.04 -5.41
N LEU A 58 -8.92 -0.42 -5.91
CA LEU A 58 -7.98 0.45 -6.65
C LEU A 58 -8.18 0.38 -8.18
N ALA A 59 -8.80 -0.67 -8.70
CA ALA A 59 -8.96 -0.94 -10.13
C ALA A 59 -10.33 -0.55 -10.72
N VAL A 60 -11.35 -0.24 -9.90
CA VAL A 60 -12.64 0.24 -10.41
C VAL A 60 -12.55 1.74 -10.73
N PRO A 61 -12.60 2.15 -12.02
CA PRO A 61 -12.60 3.55 -12.38
C PRO A 61 -13.99 4.11 -12.12
N ARG A 62 -14.22 4.68 -10.95
CA ARG A 62 -15.36 5.59 -10.79
C ARG A 62 -14.90 6.94 -11.33
N ARG A 63 -15.52 7.40 -12.43
CA ARG A 63 -15.28 8.72 -13.04
C ARG A 63 -15.29 9.77 -11.92
N TYR A 64 -14.11 10.21 -11.51
CA TYR A 64 -13.99 11.28 -10.53
C TYR A 64 -14.23 12.57 -11.29
N SER A 65 -15.31 13.28 -10.94
CA SER A 65 -15.59 14.59 -11.52
C SER A 65 -14.44 15.52 -11.16
N SER A 66 -13.73 16.00 -12.19
CA SER A 66 -12.47 16.74 -12.13
C SER A 66 -12.55 18.14 -11.50
N ASN A 67 -13.71 18.55 -10.97
CA ASN A 67 -13.96 19.94 -10.58
C ASN A 67 -14.03 20.22 -9.08
N ALA A 68 -13.98 19.22 -8.20
CA ALA A 68 -13.92 19.46 -6.76
C ALA A 68 -12.46 19.40 -6.30
N ARG A 69 -11.91 20.52 -5.80
CA ARG A 69 -10.66 20.47 -5.03
C ARG A 69 -10.88 19.49 -3.86
N PRO A 70 -10.11 18.40 -3.78
CA PRO A 70 -10.27 17.46 -2.69
C PRO A 70 -9.83 18.11 -1.40
N ARG A 71 -10.80 18.47 -0.55
CA ARG A 71 -10.54 18.94 0.81
C ARG A 71 -10.61 17.74 1.74
N THR A 72 -9.59 17.55 2.57
CA THR A 72 -9.73 16.66 3.73
C THR A 72 -10.91 17.14 4.56
N PRO A 73 -11.87 16.27 4.94
CA PRO A 73 -12.99 16.67 5.78
C PRO A 73 -12.46 17.25 7.10
N ALA A 74 -13.11 18.29 7.63
CA ALA A 74 -12.72 18.81 8.94
C ALA A 74 -13.05 17.77 10.01
N LEU A 75 -12.27 17.73 11.10
CA LEU A 75 -12.48 16.76 12.19
C LEU A 75 -13.90 16.75 12.75
N LYS A 76 -14.55 17.92 12.81
CA LYS A 76 -15.94 18.09 13.26
C LYS A 76 -16.99 17.43 12.33
N ASP A 77 -16.62 17.17 11.08
CA ASP A 77 -17.50 16.58 10.06
C ASP A 77 -17.35 15.04 10.01
N VAL A 78 -16.45 14.48 10.82
CA VAL A 78 -16.22 13.03 10.90
C VAL A 78 -17.32 12.38 11.74
N ARG A 79 -17.99 11.37 11.18
CA ARG A 79 -19.04 10.62 11.87
C ARG A 79 -18.57 10.08 13.22
N GLY A 80 -19.31 10.41 14.27
CA GLY A 80 -19.07 9.99 15.66
C GLY A 80 -18.00 10.78 16.40
N VAL A 81 -17.45 11.84 15.78
CA VAL A 81 -16.61 12.82 16.47
C VAL A 81 -17.50 13.93 17.01
N LEU A 82 -17.49 14.10 18.33
CA LEU A 82 -18.29 15.09 19.01
C LEU A 82 -17.58 16.46 19.02
N PRO A 83 -18.32 17.57 18.91
CA PRO A 83 -17.72 18.88 18.76
C PRO A 83 -16.97 19.35 20.02
N ALA A 84 -15.73 19.80 19.83
CA ALA A 84 -14.90 20.42 20.86
C ALA A 84 -14.83 21.94 20.65
N HIS A 85 -15.70 22.70 21.33
CA HIS A 85 -15.79 24.15 21.16
C HIS A 85 -14.71 24.93 21.94
N GLN A 86 -14.32 24.47 23.13
CA GLN A 86 -13.32 25.15 23.95
C GLN A 86 -11.89 24.75 23.56
N ARG A 87 -10.95 25.71 23.55
CA ARG A 87 -9.52 25.48 23.24
C ARG A 87 -8.91 24.33 24.04
N ARG A 88 -9.20 24.25 25.36
CA ARG A 88 -8.74 23.14 26.21
C ARG A 88 -9.29 21.78 25.76
N SER A 89 -10.54 21.74 25.28
CA SER A 89 -11.16 20.51 24.79
C SER A 89 -10.54 20.05 23.47
N GLN A 90 -10.25 21.00 22.57
CA GLN A 90 -9.55 20.73 21.30
C GLN A 90 -8.13 20.22 21.54
N ALA A 91 -7.40 20.80 22.50
CA ALA A 91 -6.07 20.33 22.86
C ALA A 91 -6.08 18.88 23.37
N LYS A 92 -7.07 18.51 24.21
CA LYS A 92 -7.25 17.12 24.65
C LYS A 92 -7.56 16.17 23.49
N GLN A 93 -8.43 16.60 22.57
CA GLN A 93 -8.77 15.82 21.38
C GLN A 93 -7.54 15.58 20.51
N ALA A 94 -6.75 16.63 20.24
CA ALA A 94 -5.51 16.53 19.47
C ALA A 94 -4.46 15.62 20.15
N ALA A 95 -4.32 15.72 21.47
CA ALA A 95 -3.39 14.88 22.24
C ALA A 95 -3.77 13.39 22.17
N MET A 96 -5.06 13.07 22.33
CA MET A 96 -5.54 11.70 22.16
C MET A 96 -5.33 11.20 20.74
N ILE A 97 -5.66 11.99 19.71
CA ILE A 97 -5.44 11.61 18.30
C ILE A 97 -3.94 11.35 18.03
N SER A 98 -3.05 12.21 18.52
CA SER A 98 -1.60 12.04 18.37
C SER A 98 -1.10 10.77 19.03
N THR A 99 -1.54 10.50 20.27
CA THR A 99 -1.19 9.27 21.00
C THR A 99 -1.75 8.04 20.31
N GLY A 100 -2.99 8.11 19.82
CA GLY A 100 -3.63 7.04 19.06
C GLY A 100 -2.86 6.69 17.80
N LEU A 101 -2.39 7.69 17.04
CA LEU A 101 -1.54 7.45 15.86
C LEU A 101 -0.26 6.68 16.23
N GLN A 102 0.42 7.07 17.32
CA GLN A 102 1.62 6.35 17.79
C GLN A 102 1.31 4.90 18.21
N PHE A 103 0.14 4.66 18.80
CA PHE A 103 -0.29 3.31 19.19
C PHE A 103 -0.54 2.45 17.94
N LEU A 104 -1.20 3.01 16.92
CA LEU A 104 -1.45 2.32 15.65
C LEU A 104 -0.15 1.98 14.92
N GLU A 105 0.82 2.89 14.92
CA GLU A 105 2.13 2.66 14.31
C GLU A 105 2.87 1.47 14.95
N LYS A 106 2.74 1.30 16.28
CA LYS A 106 3.46 0.27 17.04
C LYS A 106 2.73 -1.08 17.14
N ARG A 107 1.42 -1.07 17.35
CA ARG A 107 0.66 -2.26 17.79
C ARG A 107 -0.57 -2.60 16.93
N GLY A 108 -0.94 -1.74 15.97
CA GLY A 108 -2.15 -1.91 15.16
C GLY A 108 -3.44 -1.49 15.89
N PHE A 109 -4.58 -1.58 15.20
CA PHE A 109 -5.87 -1.06 15.69
C PHE A 109 -6.50 -1.94 16.78
N ASP A 110 -6.46 -3.26 16.64
CA ASP A 110 -7.13 -4.17 17.59
C ASP A 110 -6.55 -4.06 19.00
N ALA A 111 -5.23 -3.88 19.10
CA ALA A 111 -4.51 -3.68 20.36
C ALA A 111 -4.72 -2.31 21.01
N LEU A 112 -5.46 -1.38 20.38
CA LEU A 112 -5.70 -0.05 20.94
C LEU A 112 -6.73 -0.12 22.08
N SER A 113 -6.29 0.21 23.29
CA SER A 113 -7.12 0.30 24.51
C SER A 113 -7.46 1.76 24.83
N ILE A 114 -8.75 2.06 25.01
CA ILE A 114 -9.22 3.39 25.44
C ILE A 114 -8.67 3.75 26.82
N ALA A 115 -8.59 2.76 27.74
CA ALA A 115 -8.04 2.97 29.07
C ALA A 115 -6.54 3.33 29.02
N GLU A 116 -5.75 2.58 28.24
CA GLU A 116 -4.32 2.89 28.07
C GLU A 116 -4.10 4.24 27.37
N LEU A 117 -4.89 4.53 26.34
CA LEU A 117 -4.83 5.80 25.61
C LEU A 117 -5.07 6.99 26.54
N THR A 118 -6.14 6.92 27.33
CA THR A 118 -6.52 8.01 28.23
C THR A 118 -5.52 8.15 29.38
N ALA A 119 -5.06 7.03 29.95
CA ALA A 119 -4.01 7.02 30.96
C ALA A 119 -2.69 7.65 30.45
N ALA A 120 -2.26 7.31 29.23
CA ALA A 120 -1.06 7.87 28.60
C ALA A 120 -1.12 9.40 28.40
N ASN A 121 -2.33 9.97 28.38
CA ASN A 121 -2.54 11.42 28.27
C ASN A 121 -2.90 12.08 29.63
N GLY A 122 -2.97 11.32 30.73
CA GLY A 122 -3.44 11.81 32.02
C GLY A 122 -4.92 12.20 32.03
N PHE A 123 -5.74 11.56 31.19
CA PHE A 123 -7.19 11.80 31.06
C PHE A 123 -8.01 10.63 31.60
N SER A 124 -9.28 10.88 31.91
CA SER A 124 -10.25 9.83 32.26
C SER A 124 -10.84 9.17 31.02
N VAL A 125 -11.35 7.94 31.16
CA VAL A 125 -12.15 7.27 30.12
C VAL A 125 -13.35 8.12 29.69
N GLY A 126 -14.02 8.79 30.64
CA GLY A 126 -15.10 9.74 30.32
C GLY A 126 -14.65 10.91 29.44
N SER A 127 -13.37 11.31 29.49
CA SER A 127 -12.82 12.31 28.58
C SER A 127 -12.75 11.82 27.14
N PHE A 128 -12.60 10.51 26.91
CA PHE A 128 -12.67 9.95 25.56
C PHE A 128 -14.10 10.05 25.00
N TYR A 129 -15.07 9.53 25.75
CA TYR A 129 -16.48 9.50 25.31
C TYR A 129 -17.13 10.88 25.18
N ALA A 130 -16.56 11.91 25.81
CA ALA A 130 -16.95 13.30 25.57
C ALA A 130 -16.55 13.82 24.17
N ARG A 131 -15.77 13.07 23.38
CA ARG A 131 -15.19 13.51 22.08
C ARG A 131 -15.38 12.48 20.96
N PHE A 132 -15.46 11.20 21.30
CA PHE A 132 -15.61 10.11 20.34
C PHE A 132 -16.70 9.17 20.84
N GLU A 133 -17.68 8.87 19.99
CA GLU A 133 -18.77 7.96 20.33
C GLU A 133 -18.24 6.54 20.62
N ASP A 134 -17.29 6.10 19.82
CA ASP A 134 -16.70 4.76 19.90
C ASP A 134 -15.25 4.73 19.38
N LYS A 135 -14.65 3.54 19.39
CA LYS A 135 -13.29 3.30 18.92
C LYS A 135 -13.14 3.54 17.41
N ASP A 136 -14.19 3.33 16.63
CA ASP A 136 -14.18 3.52 15.17
C ASP A 136 -14.26 4.99 14.79
N ALA A 137 -15.04 5.80 15.52
CA ALA A 137 -15.08 7.24 15.41
C ALA A 137 -13.71 7.85 15.71
N PHE A 138 -13.05 7.34 16.75
CA PHE A 138 -11.67 7.71 17.04
C PHE A 138 -10.71 7.30 15.92
N PHE A 139 -10.86 6.10 15.35
CA PHE A 139 -10.06 5.65 14.21
C PHE A 139 -10.22 6.56 13.00
N ARG A 140 -11.47 6.91 12.64
CA ARG A 140 -11.78 7.85 11.56
C ARG A 140 -11.17 9.23 11.85
N ALA A 141 -11.19 9.69 13.10
CA ALA A 141 -10.56 10.96 13.49
C ALA A 141 -9.04 10.94 13.29
N ILE A 142 -8.38 9.83 13.66
CA ILE A 142 -6.93 9.65 13.39
C ILE A 142 -6.65 9.67 11.90
N GLN A 143 -7.41 8.92 11.10
CA GLN A 143 -7.24 8.90 9.65
C GLN A 143 -7.39 10.28 9.03
N THR A 144 -8.47 10.99 9.36
CA THR A 144 -8.71 12.35 8.86
C THR A 144 -7.58 13.31 9.23
N THR A 145 -7.07 13.24 10.46
CA THR A 145 -5.97 14.10 10.91
C THR A 145 -4.66 13.76 10.21
N ALA A 146 -4.29 12.48 10.14
CA ALA A 146 -3.07 12.03 9.50
C ALA A 146 -3.05 12.38 8.00
N LEU A 147 -4.14 12.09 7.29
CA LEU A 147 -4.27 12.43 5.87
C LEU A 147 -4.28 13.93 5.62
N GLY A 148 -4.94 14.70 6.50
CA GLY A 148 -4.94 16.16 6.41
C GLY A 148 -3.54 16.76 6.52
N HIS A 149 -2.72 16.27 7.46
CA HIS A 149 -1.33 16.71 7.59
C HIS A 149 -0.48 16.34 6.37
N VAL A 150 -0.65 15.13 5.82
CA VAL A 150 0.09 14.71 4.61
C VAL A 150 -0.33 15.55 3.41
N LEU A 151 -1.63 15.78 3.22
CA LEU A 151 -2.14 16.56 2.10
C LEU A 151 -1.68 18.03 2.17
N ALA A 152 -1.74 18.68 3.34
CA ALA A 152 -1.24 20.04 3.51
C ALA A 152 0.24 20.18 3.13
N ARG A 153 1.08 19.21 3.55
CA ARG A 153 2.51 19.20 3.17
C ARG A 153 2.71 18.94 1.68
N ALA A 154 1.83 18.18 1.05
CA ALA A 154 1.87 17.96 -0.39
C ALA A 154 1.47 19.21 -1.17
N GLU A 155 0.48 19.96 -0.70
CA GLU A 155 0.11 21.27 -1.27
C GLU A 155 1.30 22.24 -1.23
N GLU A 156 2.02 22.30 -0.12
CA GLU A 156 3.25 23.09 -0.01
C GLU A 156 4.37 22.59 -0.94
N LEU A 157 4.57 21.27 -1.00
CA LEU A 157 5.59 20.65 -1.85
C LEU A 157 5.32 20.91 -3.33
N LEU A 158 4.06 20.77 -3.76
CA LEU A 158 3.62 20.86 -5.15
C LEU A 158 3.05 22.23 -5.50
N ALA A 159 3.39 23.27 -4.74
CA ALA A 159 3.10 24.65 -5.11
C ALA A 159 3.81 24.98 -6.45
N PRO A 160 3.09 25.39 -7.52
CA PRO A 160 3.67 25.60 -8.85
C PRO A 160 4.87 26.56 -8.86
N GLU A 161 4.89 27.54 -7.97
CA GLU A 161 5.94 28.55 -7.83
C GLU A 161 7.30 27.94 -7.50
N ARG A 162 7.33 26.84 -6.73
CA ARG A 162 8.58 26.14 -6.36
C ARG A 162 9.25 25.47 -7.55
N TRP A 163 8.48 25.16 -8.59
CA TRP A 163 8.92 24.28 -9.69
C TRP A 163 9.06 25.00 -11.03
N LYS A 164 8.97 26.35 -11.07
CA LYS A 164 9.03 27.12 -12.33
C LYS A 164 10.24 26.75 -13.20
N ASN A 165 11.43 26.67 -12.59
CA ASN A 165 12.69 26.43 -13.29
C ASN A 165 13.19 24.97 -13.20
N ALA A 166 12.43 24.09 -12.56
CA ALA A 166 12.79 22.69 -12.40
C ALA A 166 12.36 21.86 -13.61
N SER A 167 13.09 20.79 -13.87
CA SER A 167 12.75 19.73 -14.83
C SER A 167 11.56 18.88 -14.35
N ALA A 168 10.95 18.14 -15.26
CA ALA A 168 9.90 17.18 -14.93
C ALA A 168 10.41 16.04 -14.03
N GLU A 169 11.67 15.63 -14.22
CA GLU A 169 12.32 14.57 -13.44
C GLU A 169 12.58 15.00 -11.99
N GLU A 170 12.96 16.25 -11.75
CA GLU A 170 13.11 16.80 -10.39
C GLU A 170 11.77 16.82 -9.64
N VAL A 171 10.68 17.21 -10.32
CA VAL A 171 9.32 17.16 -9.76
C VAL A 171 8.93 15.73 -9.38
N LEU A 172 9.15 14.77 -10.29
CA LEU A 172 8.87 13.36 -10.05
C LEU A 172 9.69 12.79 -8.90
N THR A 173 10.99 13.11 -8.84
CA THR A 173 11.89 12.65 -7.78
C THR A 173 11.43 13.14 -6.41
N ALA A 174 11.09 14.43 -6.30
CA ALA A 174 10.58 14.99 -5.06
C ALA A 174 9.22 14.41 -4.68
N PHE A 175 8.33 14.21 -5.65
CA PHE A 175 7.02 13.62 -5.44
C PHE A 175 7.10 12.17 -4.93
N VAL A 176 7.87 11.32 -5.63
CA VAL A 176 8.07 9.91 -5.24
C VAL A 176 8.71 9.83 -3.86
N GLY A 177 9.78 10.59 -3.61
CA GLY A 177 10.46 10.59 -2.31
C GLY A 177 9.59 11.10 -1.17
N PHE A 178 8.74 12.10 -1.41
CA PHE A 178 7.73 12.54 -0.44
C PHE A 178 6.73 11.43 -0.16
N PHE A 179 6.17 10.82 -1.20
CA PHE A 179 5.10 9.85 -1.04
C PHE A 179 5.60 8.55 -0.40
N SER A 180 6.70 7.98 -0.90
CA SER A 180 7.33 6.78 -0.31
C SER A 180 7.81 7.03 1.11
N GLY A 181 8.37 8.22 1.40
CA GLY A 181 8.77 8.62 2.75
C GLY A 181 7.60 8.66 3.73
N ASN A 182 6.44 9.19 3.32
CA ASN A 182 5.23 9.19 4.15
C ASN A 182 4.67 7.79 4.35
N VAL A 183 4.62 6.97 3.28
CA VAL A 183 4.16 5.58 3.38
C VAL A 183 5.06 4.77 4.32
N ASN A 184 6.38 4.93 4.23
CA ASN A 184 7.32 4.26 5.11
C ASN A 184 7.19 4.73 6.57
N ARG A 185 7.13 6.05 6.80
CA ARG A 185 6.96 6.62 8.15
C ARG A 185 5.69 6.13 8.83
N HIS A 186 4.58 6.07 8.08
CA HIS A 186 3.27 5.70 8.62
C HIS A 186 2.86 4.26 8.29
N ARG A 187 3.84 3.38 8.00
CA ARG A 187 3.60 1.98 7.59
C ARG A 187 2.68 1.24 8.55
N GLY A 188 2.90 1.37 9.86
CA GLY A 188 2.09 0.67 10.88
C GLY A 188 0.63 1.14 10.89
N PHE A 189 0.42 2.46 10.76
CA PHE A 189 -0.91 3.04 10.60
C PHE A 189 -1.59 2.57 9.31
N LEU A 190 -0.91 2.63 8.16
CA LEU A 190 -1.45 2.17 6.88
C LEU A 190 -1.83 0.69 6.90
N ARG A 191 -0.98 -0.15 7.50
CA ARG A 191 -1.26 -1.57 7.72
C ARG A 191 -2.53 -1.75 8.57
N ALA A 192 -2.70 -0.97 9.63
CA ALA A 192 -3.91 -1.03 10.47
C ALA A 192 -5.17 -0.63 9.68
N VAL A 193 -5.12 0.41 8.84
CA VAL A 193 -6.24 0.80 7.96
C VAL A 193 -6.59 -0.32 6.98
N LEU A 194 -5.59 -0.91 6.32
CA LEU A 194 -5.79 -1.98 5.34
C LEU A 194 -6.35 -3.26 5.98
N GLN A 195 -5.86 -3.63 7.17
CA GLN A 195 -6.40 -4.77 7.93
C GLN A 195 -7.85 -4.53 8.35
N HIS A 196 -8.17 -3.32 8.80
CA HIS A 196 -9.51 -2.96 9.27
C HIS A 196 -10.55 -2.85 8.13
N GLU A 197 -10.14 -2.51 6.90
CA GLU A 197 -11.02 -2.50 5.72
C GLU A 197 -11.73 -3.85 5.51
N SER A 198 -11.06 -4.97 5.79
CA SER A 198 -11.65 -6.30 5.67
C SER A 198 -12.89 -6.52 6.54
N THR A 199 -13.01 -5.76 7.63
CA THR A 199 -14.13 -5.80 8.58
C THR A 199 -15.12 -4.66 8.41
N GLN A 200 -14.73 -3.56 7.75
CA GLN A 200 -15.56 -2.37 7.55
C GLN A 200 -15.39 -1.78 6.14
N PRO A 201 -16.26 -2.16 5.19
CA PRO A 201 -16.27 -1.60 3.85
C PRO A 201 -16.39 -0.07 3.91
N GLY A 202 -15.44 0.64 3.28
CA GLY A 202 -15.46 2.10 3.18
C GLY A 202 -14.43 2.84 4.03
N VAL A 203 -13.79 2.16 4.99
CA VAL A 203 -12.66 2.70 5.78
C VAL A 203 -11.50 3.17 4.90
N TRP A 204 -11.28 2.55 3.74
CA TRP A 204 -10.25 2.94 2.77
C TRP A 204 -10.62 4.15 1.88
N THR A 205 -11.89 4.58 1.88
CA THR A 205 -12.37 5.66 1.01
C THR A 205 -11.62 6.98 1.21
N PRO A 206 -11.32 7.44 2.44
CA PRO A 206 -10.51 8.63 2.67
C PRO A 206 -9.10 8.51 2.07
N MET A 207 -8.49 7.33 2.15
CA MET A 207 -7.16 7.08 1.55
C MET A 207 -7.23 7.22 0.02
N ARG A 208 -8.24 6.61 -0.63
CA ARG A 208 -8.43 6.77 -2.09
C ARG A 208 -8.65 8.22 -2.50
N ALA A 209 -9.48 8.95 -1.75
CA ALA A 209 -9.71 10.38 -2.00
C ALA A 209 -8.42 11.20 -1.88
N SER A 210 -7.57 10.88 -0.88
CA SER A 210 -6.26 11.52 -0.73
C SER A 210 -5.30 11.19 -1.88
N GLY A 211 -5.37 9.97 -2.44
CA GLY A 211 -4.60 9.58 -3.62
C GLY A 211 -5.00 10.37 -4.87
N ALA A 212 -6.29 10.54 -5.09
CA ALA A 212 -6.80 11.38 -6.18
C ALA A 212 -6.36 12.85 -5.99
N ALA A 213 -6.41 13.38 -4.76
CA ALA A 213 -5.93 14.71 -4.42
C ALA A 213 -4.46 14.93 -4.79
N MET A 214 -3.64 13.97 -4.40
CA MET A 214 -2.21 13.98 -4.67
C MET A 214 -1.92 13.97 -6.17
N ALA A 215 -2.67 13.17 -6.95
CA ALA A 215 -2.56 13.13 -8.40
C ALA A 215 -2.93 14.49 -9.02
N THR A 216 -4.02 15.11 -8.57
CA THR A 216 -4.43 16.44 -9.04
C THR A 216 -3.38 17.50 -8.76
N LEU A 217 -2.79 17.52 -7.55
CA LEU A 217 -1.70 18.44 -7.23
C LEU A 217 -0.50 18.23 -8.17
N LEU A 218 -0.10 16.97 -8.39
CA LEU A 218 1.02 16.68 -9.29
C LEU A 218 0.72 17.11 -10.73
N GLN A 219 -0.50 16.90 -11.21
CA GLN A 219 -0.93 17.33 -12.56
C GLN A 219 -0.71 18.84 -12.77
N THR A 220 -1.02 19.68 -11.76
CA THR A 220 -0.85 21.13 -11.88
C THR A 220 0.60 21.56 -12.15
N VAL A 221 1.57 20.81 -11.63
CA VAL A 221 3.00 21.11 -11.76
C VAL A 221 3.63 20.39 -12.95
N LEU A 222 3.26 19.13 -13.16
CA LEU A 222 3.95 18.24 -14.09
C LEU A 222 3.39 18.33 -15.51
N ALA A 223 2.07 18.49 -15.69
CA ALA A 223 1.45 18.50 -17.03
C ALA A 223 2.01 19.60 -17.97
N PRO A 224 2.33 20.83 -17.51
CA PRO A 224 2.97 21.83 -18.36
C PRO A 224 4.36 21.41 -18.86
N LYS A 225 5.07 20.56 -18.10
CA LYS A 225 6.44 20.12 -18.38
C LYS A 225 6.52 18.92 -19.32
N LEU A 226 5.43 18.18 -19.52
CA LEU A 226 5.37 17.00 -20.41
C LEU A 226 5.16 17.40 -21.88
N THR A 227 6.06 18.21 -22.44
CA THR A 227 5.91 18.79 -23.79
C THR A 227 5.92 17.73 -24.92
N GLY A 228 6.55 16.58 -24.70
CA GLY A 228 6.57 15.45 -25.64
C GLY A 228 5.26 14.66 -25.73
N LEU A 229 4.26 14.96 -24.89
CA LEU A 229 2.96 14.29 -24.90
C LEU A 229 1.84 15.23 -25.40
N PRO A 230 0.83 14.70 -26.13
CA PRO A 230 -0.39 15.43 -26.46
C PRO A 230 -1.07 15.97 -25.20
N LYS A 231 -1.52 17.24 -25.23
CA LYS A 231 -2.05 17.95 -24.04
C LYS A 231 -3.21 17.21 -23.37
N ASP A 232 -4.11 16.66 -24.18
CA ASP A 232 -5.29 15.88 -23.80
C ASP A 232 -4.95 14.54 -23.10
N GLN A 233 -3.73 14.03 -23.26
CA GLN A 233 -3.30 12.77 -22.63
C GLN A 233 -2.52 12.95 -21.33
N ARG A 234 -2.02 14.16 -21.03
CA ARG A 234 -1.05 14.37 -19.94
C ARG A 234 -1.63 14.03 -18.58
N GLU A 235 -2.80 14.56 -18.27
CA GLU A 235 -3.44 14.35 -16.96
C GLU A 235 -3.77 12.88 -16.72
N ALA A 236 -4.33 12.20 -17.74
CA ALA A 236 -4.66 10.78 -17.67
C ALA A 236 -3.41 9.92 -17.44
N ARG A 237 -2.31 10.20 -18.17
CA ARG A 237 -1.04 9.49 -17.99
C ARG A 237 -0.42 9.76 -16.61
N ILE A 238 -0.44 11.00 -16.12
CA ILE A 238 0.03 11.33 -14.77
C ILE A 238 -0.81 10.58 -13.73
N GLY A 239 -2.13 10.57 -13.88
CA GLY A 239 -3.05 9.84 -13.00
C GLY A 239 -2.73 8.35 -12.94
N PHE A 240 -2.51 7.71 -14.09
CA PHE A 240 -2.12 6.30 -14.15
C PHE A 240 -0.75 6.04 -13.51
N ALA A 241 0.25 6.89 -13.76
CA ALA A 241 1.56 6.76 -13.14
C ALA A 241 1.48 6.85 -11.60
N VAL A 242 0.64 7.76 -11.08
CA VAL A 242 0.37 7.85 -9.63
C VAL A 242 -0.37 6.62 -9.13
N GLN A 243 -1.32 6.07 -9.89
CA GLN A 243 -2.01 4.83 -9.52
C GLN A 243 -1.03 3.66 -9.38
N VAL A 244 -0.09 3.51 -10.31
CA VAL A 244 0.96 2.46 -10.24
C VAL A 244 1.87 2.67 -9.03
N LEU A 245 2.30 3.91 -8.76
CA LEU A 245 3.07 4.25 -7.57
C LEU A 245 2.33 3.86 -6.27
N TYR A 246 1.07 4.26 -6.14
CA TYR A 246 0.24 3.94 -4.98
C TYR A 246 0.07 2.43 -4.82
N GLY A 247 -0.30 1.73 -5.90
CA GLY A 247 -0.47 0.28 -5.89
C GLY A 247 0.79 -0.44 -5.43
N THR A 248 1.96 -0.02 -5.94
CA THR A 248 3.25 -0.61 -5.57
C THR A 248 3.57 -0.40 -4.09
N LEU A 249 3.44 0.83 -3.59
CA LEU A 249 3.80 1.15 -2.22
C LEU A 249 2.82 0.56 -1.19
N ILE A 250 1.51 0.59 -1.49
CA ILE A 250 0.49 -0.02 -0.62
C ILE A 250 0.65 -1.55 -0.59
N ASN A 251 0.96 -2.18 -1.72
CA ASN A 251 1.27 -3.61 -1.75
C ASN A 251 2.50 -3.94 -0.89
N ALA A 252 3.54 -3.11 -0.93
CA ALA A 252 4.74 -3.26 -0.12
C ALA A 252 4.48 -3.12 1.39
N VAL A 253 3.49 -2.33 1.82
CA VAL A 253 3.13 -2.19 3.25
C VAL A 253 2.71 -3.53 3.87
N LEU A 254 1.90 -4.31 3.15
CA LEU A 254 1.33 -5.57 3.64
C LEU A 254 2.20 -6.78 3.32
N HIS A 255 2.70 -6.86 2.09
CA HIS A 255 3.24 -8.11 1.55
C HIS A 255 4.75 -8.13 1.40
N ASP A 256 5.39 -6.95 1.39
CA ASP A 256 6.83 -6.81 1.14
C ASP A 256 7.33 -7.76 0.01
N PRO A 257 6.71 -7.69 -1.18
CA PRO A 257 6.79 -8.76 -2.18
C PRO A 257 8.18 -8.91 -2.83
N GLY A 258 9.12 -7.99 -2.54
CA GLY A 258 10.41 -7.90 -3.20
C GLY A 258 10.31 -7.51 -4.68
N PRO A 259 11.46 -7.30 -5.37
CA PRO A 259 12.83 -7.38 -4.86
C PRO A 259 13.29 -6.16 -4.05
N LEU A 260 12.53 -5.06 -4.05
CA LEU A 260 12.87 -3.81 -3.36
C LEU A 260 11.88 -3.54 -2.23
N ALA A 261 12.40 -3.30 -1.03
CA ALA A 261 11.59 -3.09 0.16
C ALA A 261 11.19 -1.62 0.33
N LEU A 262 10.10 -1.40 1.06
CA LEU A 262 9.69 -0.06 1.48
C LEU A 262 10.79 0.58 2.35
N GLY A 263 11.20 1.81 2.02
CA GLY A 263 12.28 2.52 2.70
C GLY A 263 13.65 2.37 2.04
N ASP A 264 13.79 1.46 1.07
CA ASP A 264 14.97 1.39 0.21
C ASP A 264 14.96 2.52 -0.82
N LYS A 265 16.07 3.25 -0.93
CA LYS A 265 16.24 4.30 -1.95
C LYS A 265 16.32 3.74 -3.36
N ALA A 266 16.63 2.47 -3.53
CA ALA A 266 16.51 1.80 -4.82
C ALA A 266 15.05 1.75 -5.30
N LEU A 267 14.07 1.51 -4.41
CA LEU A 267 12.66 1.52 -4.77
C LEU A 267 12.22 2.89 -5.30
N ASP A 268 12.62 3.96 -4.61
CA ASP A 268 12.35 5.33 -5.04
C ASP A 268 12.92 5.60 -6.45
N ARG A 269 14.17 5.20 -6.70
CA ARG A 269 14.83 5.38 -8.00
C ARG A 269 14.13 4.61 -9.12
N GLU A 270 13.76 3.36 -8.89
CA GLU A 270 13.06 2.55 -9.90
C GLU A 270 11.65 3.10 -10.21
N LEU A 271 10.94 3.58 -9.18
CA LEU A 271 9.64 4.22 -9.37
C LEU A 271 9.76 5.51 -10.20
N VAL A 272 10.75 6.35 -9.92
CA VAL A 272 11.03 7.56 -10.73
C VAL A 272 11.39 7.20 -12.16
N SER A 273 12.28 6.20 -12.36
CA SER A 273 12.69 5.72 -13.68
C SER A 273 11.50 5.21 -14.50
N MET A 274 10.66 4.35 -13.89
CA MET A 274 9.46 3.80 -14.51
C MET A 274 8.47 4.91 -14.90
N MET A 275 8.14 5.81 -13.96
CA MET A 275 7.22 6.92 -14.23
C MET A 275 7.77 7.85 -15.32
N SER A 276 9.06 8.16 -15.28
CA SER A 276 9.71 9.03 -16.28
C SER A 276 9.62 8.43 -17.68
N ARG A 277 9.95 7.14 -17.83
CA ARG A 277 9.86 6.42 -19.12
C ARG A 277 8.42 6.36 -19.63
N TYR A 278 7.46 6.03 -18.75
CA TYR A 278 6.03 5.97 -19.11
C TYR A 278 5.48 7.34 -19.56
N LEU A 279 5.95 8.42 -18.95
CA LEU A 279 5.59 9.80 -19.29
C LEU A 279 6.39 10.38 -20.46
N GLY A 280 7.23 9.58 -21.11
CA GLY A 280 8.01 9.99 -22.29
C GLY A 280 9.13 10.97 -21.97
N LEU A 281 9.59 11.03 -20.72
CA LEU A 281 10.76 11.81 -20.32
C LEU A 281 12.02 11.04 -20.73
N LYS A 282 12.96 11.75 -21.36
CA LYS A 282 14.30 11.22 -21.61
C LYS A 282 15.00 11.12 -20.25
N THR A 283 15.16 9.89 -19.74
CA THR A 283 16.04 9.66 -18.59
C THR A 283 17.46 9.97 -19.05
N LYS A 284 18.20 10.78 -18.29
CA LYS A 284 19.65 10.86 -18.48
C LYS A 284 20.20 9.48 -18.14
N GLY A 285 20.65 8.76 -19.16
CA GLY A 285 21.25 7.43 -19.02
C GLY A 285 22.49 7.46 -18.14
#